data_AF-A0A8H7K824-F1
#
_entry.id   AF-A0A8H7K824-F1
#
_cell.length_a   1.000
_cell.length_b   1.000
_cell.length_c   1.000
_cell.angle_alpha   90.00
_cell.angle_beta   90.00
_cell.angle_gamma   90.00
#
_symmetry.space_group_name_H-M   'P 1'
#
loop_
_entity.id
_entity.type
_entity.pdbx_description
1 polymer ?
#
loop_
_entity_poly.entity_id
_entity_poly.type
_entity_poly.pdbx_seq_one_letter_code
_entity_poly.pdbx_strand_id
1 'polypeptide(L)'
;MLRRILATMTESAAKRIKTSGAPLIGTHSGHFHADEALAVHMLRMLPTYKDASLVRTRDPKILETCHTVVDVGGEYDAARNRFDHHQRGFTTTFPGKATKLSSAGLVFLHFGRSIIAQKLGVPADQESSHTEVGLLHSKLYDSFVEALDAHDNGISVYDPAAISAAGIDKRYSEGVHPRRHGRPLQPQLERPCPLGPRRGPGRRGRALPRRQRPHRRGV
;
A
#
# COMPACT_ATOMS: atom_id res chain seq x y z
N MET A 1 34.66 -41.28 -2.29
CA MET A 1 34.47 -40.38 -1.14
C MET A 1 34.09 -39.00 -1.65
N LEU A 2 32.81 -38.63 -1.49
CA LEU A 2 32.16 -37.47 -2.08
C LEU A 2 32.52 -36.18 -1.30
N ARG A 3 33.06 -35.16 -1.98
CA ARG A 3 33.39 -33.85 -1.38
C ARG A 3 32.11 -33.05 -1.15
N ARG A 4 31.85 -32.67 0.10
CA ARG A 4 30.79 -31.73 0.51
C ARG A 4 31.08 -30.33 -0.05
N ILE A 5 30.20 -29.82 -0.90
CA ILE A 5 30.15 -28.41 -1.29
C ILE A 5 29.32 -27.70 -0.22
N LEU A 6 29.99 -26.94 0.66
CA LEU A 6 29.33 -26.05 1.61
C LEU A 6 29.05 -24.75 0.87
N ALA A 7 27.78 -24.47 0.57
CA ALA A 7 27.34 -23.19 0.06
C ALA A 7 27.43 -22.14 1.18
N THR A 8 28.35 -21.20 1.06
CA THR A 8 28.48 -20.04 1.94
C THR A 8 27.35 -19.06 1.65
N MET A 9 26.32 -19.04 2.50
CA MET A 9 25.34 -17.97 2.55
C MET A 9 26.02 -16.72 3.12
N THR A 10 26.23 -15.72 2.27
CA THR A 10 26.82 -14.43 2.65
C THR A 10 25.84 -13.63 3.50
N GLU A 11 26.14 -13.53 4.79
CA GLU A 11 25.49 -12.62 5.73
C GLU A 11 26.01 -11.20 5.47
N SER A 12 25.23 -10.36 4.80
CA SER A 12 25.59 -8.96 4.54
C SER A 12 24.95 -8.08 5.61
N ALA A 13 25.66 -7.87 6.72
CA ALA A 13 25.28 -6.88 7.71
C ALA A 13 25.40 -5.45 7.11
N ALA A 14 24.25 -4.83 6.82
CA ALA A 14 24.19 -3.49 6.26
C ALA A 14 24.83 -2.46 7.20
N LYS A 15 25.75 -1.65 6.64
CA LYS A 15 26.46 -0.58 7.34
C LYS A 15 25.46 0.51 7.75
N ARG A 16 25.15 0.59 9.04
CA ARG A 16 24.12 1.49 9.60
C ARG A 16 24.47 2.96 9.38
N ILE A 17 23.80 3.62 8.43
CA ILE A 17 23.85 5.07 8.26
C ILE A 17 23.17 5.70 9.49
N LYS A 18 23.94 6.44 10.28
CA LYS A 18 23.47 7.08 11.52
C LYS A 18 22.80 8.41 11.18
N THR A 19 21.53 8.40 10.76
CA THR A 19 20.70 9.61 10.73
C THR A 19 20.17 9.89 12.13
N SER A 20 20.40 11.11 12.63
CA SER A 20 19.98 11.60 13.96
C SER A 20 18.47 11.90 14.07
N GLY A 21 17.64 11.21 13.29
CA GLY A 21 16.18 11.32 13.25
C GLY A 21 15.56 10.02 12.74
N ALA A 22 14.25 9.84 12.93
CA ALA A 22 13.53 8.68 12.43
C ALA A 22 13.76 8.53 10.90
N PRO A 23 13.93 7.30 10.37
CA PRO A 23 14.17 7.09 8.95
C PRO A 23 13.10 7.74 8.07
N LEU A 24 13.51 8.28 6.92
CA LEU A 24 12.60 8.76 5.89
C LEU A 24 12.39 7.67 4.84
N ILE A 25 11.13 7.31 4.58
CA ILE A 25 10.75 6.39 3.52
C ILE A 25 10.27 7.21 2.30
N GLY A 26 10.85 6.95 1.13
CA GLY A 26 10.43 7.54 -0.14
C GLY A 26 9.57 6.58 -0.96
N THR A 27 8.50 7.08 -1.58
CA THR A 27 7.73 6.33 -2.58
C THR A 27 7.20 7.26 -3.68
N HIS A 28 6.61 6.74 -4.74
CA HIS A 28 6.15 7.53 -5.87
C HIS A 28 4.99 8.49 -5.50
N SER A 29 4.86 9.56 -6.27
CA SER A 29 3.78 10.56 -6.14
C SER A 29 2.56 10.27 -7.04
N GLY A 30 2.36 9.00 -7.44
CA GLY A 30 1.25 8.60 -8.31
C GLY A 30 -0.05 8.34 -7.57
N HIS A 31 -0.94 7.55 -8.19
CA HIS A 31 -2.07 6.95 -7.51
C HIS A 31 -1.58 6.08 -6.34
N PHE A 32 -2.45 5.82 -5.38
CA PHE A 32 -2.11 4.91 -4.30
C PHE A 32 -2.31 3.48 -4.78
N HIS A 33 -1.26 2.65 -4.72
CA HIS A 33 -1.38 1.23 -4.94
C HIS A 33 -1.38 0.49 -3.60
N ALA A 34 -1.83 -0.77 -3.64
CA ALA A 34 -1.71 -1.64 -2.47
C ALA A 34 -0.24 -1.97 -2.18
N ASP A 35 0.61 -1.96 -3.21
CA ASP A 35 2.01 -2.31 -3.12
C ASP A 35 2.81 -1.38 -2.20
N GLU A 36 2.88 -0.09 -2.50
CA GLU A 36 3.66 0.83 -1.67
C GLU A 36 3.03 1.01 -0.29
N ALA A 37 1.70 0.94 -0.20
CA ALA A 37 1.01 1.01 1.09
C ALA A 37 1.38 -0.16 2.01
N LEU A 38 1.39 -1.39 1.49
CA LEU A 38 1.78 -2.58 2.27
C LEU A 38 3.27 -2.54 2.60
N ALA A 39 4.13 -2.19 1.65
CA ALA A 39 5.58 -2.05 1.86
C ALA A 39 5.91 -1.09 3.02
N VAL A 40 5.31 0.11 3.01
CA VAL A 40 5.49 1.11 4.08
C VAL A 40 4.95 0.61 5.42
N HIS A 41 3.78 -0.05 5.42
CA HIS A 41 3.20 -0.61 6.64
C HIS A 41 4.11 -1.69 7.25
N MET A 42 4.63 -2.60 6.43
CA MET A 42 5.54 -3.66 6.85
C MET A 42 6.81 -3.12 7.50
N LEU A 43 7.45 -2.14 6.85
CA LEU A 43 8.63 -1.49 7.42
C LEU A 43 8.33 -0.91 8.81
N ARG A 44 7.24 -0.14 8.94
CA ARG A 44 6.83 0.51 10.21
C ARG A 44 6.49 -0.47 11.35
N MET A 45 6.35 -1.76 11.08
CA MET A 45 6.23 -2.77 12.14
C MET A 45 7.55 -3.04 12.88
N LEU A 46 8.68 -2.64 12.30
CA LEU A 46 10.00 -2.78 12.92
C LEU A 46 10.36 -1.55 13.78
N PRO A 47 11.06 -1.74 14.91
CA PRO A 47 11.47 -0.63 15.77
C PRO A 47 12.23 0.49 15.04
N THR A 48 13.10 0.12 14.09
CA THR A 48 13.89 1.08 13.30
C THR A 48 13.01 2.07 12.53
N TYR A 49 11.85 1.64 12.04
CA TYR A 49 10.96 2.44 11.19
C TYR A 49 9.67 2.87 11.89
N LYS A 50 9.48 2.55 13.18
CA LYS A 50 8.21 2.77 13.90
C LYS A 50 7.67 4.19 13.72
N ASP A 51 8.55 5.18 13.81
CA ASP A 51 8.23 6.60 13.69
C ASP A 51 8.70 7.20 12.34
N ALA A 52 8.97 6.34 11.35
CA ALA A 52 9.47 6.76 10.04
C ALA A 52 8.48 7.66 9.32
N SER A 53 8.96 8.79 8.82
CA SER A 53 8.18 9.69 7.97
C SER A 53 8.09 9.14 6.54
N LEU A 54 7.04 9.52 5.81
CA LEU A 54 6.83 9.11 4.41
C LEU A 54 6.85 10.35 3.51
N VAL A 55 7.65 10.32 2.45
CA VAL A 55 7.64 11.31 1.37
C VAL A 55 7.18 10.65 0.06
N ARG A 56 6.21 11.27 -0.61
CA ARG A 56 5.71 10.83 -1.93
C ARG A 56 6.28 11.74 -3.01
N THR A 57 7.24 11.26 -3.80
CA THR A 57 7.94 12.03 -4.83
C THR A 57 8.50 11.13 -5.93
N ARG A 58 8.85 11.71 -7.07
CA ARG A 58 9.67 11.06 -8.11
C ARG A 58 10.97 11.80 -8.38
N ASP A 59 11.28 12.83 -7.59
CA ASP A 59 12.52 13.58 -7.71
C ASP A 59 13.68 12.72 -7.17
N PRO A 60 14.63 12.30 -8.04
CA PRO A 60 15.75 11.46 -7.62
C PRO A 60 16.58 12.09 -6.51
N LYS A 61 16.70 13.43 -6.48
CA LYS A 61 17.48 14.13 -5.44
C LYS A 61 16.86 13.98 -4.06
N ILE A 62 15.52 13.95 -3.97
CA ILE A 62 14.83 13.71 -2.70
C ILE A 62 14.89 12.22 -2.34
N LEU A 63 14.77 11.32 -3.32
CA LEU A 63 14.88 9.88 -3.09
C LEU A 63 16.28 9.47 -2.60
N GLU A 64 17.33 10.16 -3.04
CA GLU A 64 18.70 9.96 -2.55
C GLU A 64 18.86 10.28 -1.06
N THR A 65 18.09 11.25 -0.53
CA THR A 65 18.13 11.57 0.91
C THR A 65 17.31 10.59 1.77
N CYS A 66 16.49 9.74 1.15
CA CYS A 66 15.66 8.78 1.86
C CYS A 66 16.49 7.60 2.36
N HIS A 67 16.21 7.17 3.59
CA HIS A 67 16.81 5.98 4.16
C HIS A 67 16.40 4.73 3.36
N THR A 68 15.10 4.61 3.08
CA THR A 68 14.52 3.49 2.32
C THR A 68 13.64 4.05 1.21
N VAL A 69 13.69 3.44 0.03
CA VAL A 69 12.84 3.81 -1.10
C VAL A 69 12.09 2.57 -1.58
N VAL A 70 10.78 2.71 -1.77
CA VAL A 70 9.89 1.64 -2.23
C VAL A 70 9.06 2.12 -3.42
N ASP A 71 8.84 1.24 -4.40
CA ASP A 71 7.96 1.47 -5.54
C ASP A 71 8.31 2.68 -6.42
N VAL A 72 9.57 3.12 -6.36
CA VAL A 72 10.10 4.23 -7.15
C VAL A 72 11.61 4.20 -7.20
N GLY A 73 12.20 4.83 -8.21
CA GLY A 73 13.63 5.06 -8.33
C GLY A 73 14.31 4.19 -9.39
N GLY A 74 13.63 3.16 -9.90
CA GLY A 74 14.13 2.29 -10.95
C GLY A 74 15.29 1.41 -10.50
N GLU A 75 15.39 1.10 -9.21
CA GLU A 75 16.51 0.35 -8.63
C GLU A 75 16.06 -0.65 -7.55
N TYR A 76 16.54 -1.90 -7.65
CA TYR A 76 16.49 -2.88 -6.57
C TYR A 76 17.91 -3.10 -6.04
N ASP A 77 18.15 -2.64 -4.81
CA ASP A 77 19.39 -2.84 -4.08
C ASP A 77 19.06 -2.96 -2.58
N ALA A 78 19.06 -4.21 -2.09
CA ALA A 78 18.75 -4.50 -0.69
C ALA A 78 19.77 -3.89 0.29
N ALA A 79 21.04 -3.77 -0.10
CA ALA A 79 22.08 -3.19 0.75
C ALA A 79 21.90 -1.68 0.92
N ARG A 80 21.29 -1.02 -0.08
CA ARG A 80 20.94 0.41 -0.06
C ARG A 80 19.48 0.67 0.30
N ASN A 81 18.72 -0.33 0.72
CA ASN A 81 17.28 -0.24 1.00
C ASN A 81 16.49 0.39 -0.17
N ARG A 82 16.76 -0.04 -1.40
CA ARG A 82 16.01 0.34 -2.60
C ARG A 82 15.20 -0.86 -3.07
N PHE A 83 13.88 -0.75 -3.03
CA PHE A 83 12.94 -1.83 -3.30
C PHE A 83 11.94 -1.38 -4.35
N ASP A 84 12.42 -1.17 -5.56
CA ASP A 84 11.58 -0.96 -6.75
C ASP A 84 11.69 -2.19 -7.65
N HIS A 85 10.63 -2.54 -8.36
CA HIS A 85 10.54 -3.69 -9.27
C HIS A 85 10.30 -3.27 -10.74
N HIS A 86 10.11 -1.97 -11.00
CA HIS A 86 9.75 -1.43 -12.32
C HIS A 86 10.87 -1.48 -13.38
N GLN A 87 12.02 -2.08 -13.09
CA GLN A 87 13.14 -2.13 -14.02
C GLN A 87 12.82 -3.07 -15.19
N ARG A 88 13.23 -2.65 -16.39
CA ARG A 88 13.19 -3.55 -17.55
C ARG A 88 14.05 -4.77 -17.25
N GLY A 89 13.47 -5.97 -17.37
CA GLY A 89 14.18 -7.22 -17.11
C GLY A 89 14.25 -7.61 -15.64
N PHE A 90 13.51 -6.95 -14.74
CA PHE A 90 13.36 -7.44 -13.37
C PHE A 90 12.71 -8.84 -13.38
N THR A 91 13.36 -9.79 -12.69
CA THR A 91 12.95 -11.21 -12.62
C THR A 91 13.14 -11.82 -11.24
N THR A 92 13.38 -11.01 -10.20
CA THR A 92 13.54 -11.54 -8.85
C THR A 92 12.21 -12.12 -8.36
N THR A 93 12.27 -13.34 -7.83
CA THR A 93 11.12 -14.05 -7.25
C THR A 93 11.42 -14.43 -5.80
N PHE A 94 10.39 -14.72 -5.03
CA PHE A 94 10.57 -15.36 -3.72
C PHE A 94 11.13 -16.78 -3.88
N PRO A 95 11.95 -17.29 -2.94
CA PRO A 95 12.52 -18.63 -3.05
C PRO A 95 11.46 -19.71 -3.31
N GLY A 96 11.65 -20.49 -4.39
CA GLY A 96 10.73 -21.55 -4.78
C GLY A 96 9.48 -21.09 -5.54
N LYS A 97 9.40 -19.81 -5.94
CA LYS A 97 8.24 -19.22 -6.61
C LYS A 97 8.59 -18.71 -8.00
N ALA A 98 7.59 -18.70 -8.87
CA ALA A 98 7.69 -18.18 -10.24
C ALA A 98 7.19 -16.73 -10.36
N THR A 99 6.36 -16.28 -9.42
CA THR A 99 5.81 -14.93 -9.37
C THR A 99 6.92 -13.91 -9.10
N LYS A 100 7.01 -12.89 -9.94
CA LYS A 100 7.94 -11.76 -9.73
C LYS A 100 7.50 -10.97 -8.51
N LEU A 101 8.46 -10.48 -7.74
CA LEU A 101 8.16 -9.65 -6.56
C LEU A 101 7.71 -8.24 -6.99
N SER A 102 6.76 -7.68 -6.25
CA SER A 102 6.50 -6.23 -6.20
C SER A 102 7.38 -5.58 -5.13
N SER A 103 7.21 -4.28 -4.86
CA SER A 103 7.96 -3.59 -3.81
C SER A 103 7.65 -4.14 -2.42
N ALA A 104 6.39 -4.48 -2.14
CA ALA A 104 5.98 -5.17 -0.92
C ALA A 104 6.58 -6.57 -0.84
N GLY A 105 6.57 -7.35 -1.93
CA GLY A 105 7.23 -8.64 -1.98
C GLY A 105 8.73 -8.56 -1.67
N LEU A 106 9.42 -7.56 -2.23
CA LEU A 106 10.83 -7.28 -1.93
C LEU A 106 11.05 -6.93 -0.45
N VAL A 107 10.22 -6.05 0.12
CA VAL A 107 10.28 -5.73 1.56
C VAL A 107 10.03 -6.98 2.40
N PHE A 108 9.06 -7.82 2.04
CA PHE A 108 8.76 -9.05 2.77
C PHE A 108 9.89 -10.10 2.65
N LEU A 109 10.54 -10.18 1.48
CA LEU A 109 11.71 -11.04 1.27
C LEU A 109 12.84 -10.71 2.26
N HIS A 110 13.13 -9.42 2.47
CA HIS A 110 14.25 -8.96 3.30
C HIS A 110 13.91 -8.76 4.78
N PHE A 111 12.68 -8.34 5.09
CA PHE A 111 12.28 -7.97 6.45
C PHE A 111 11.18 -8.84 7.03
N GLY A 112 10.56 -9.72 6.24
CA GLY A 112 9.41 -10.52 6.66
C GLY A 112 9.70 -11.37 7.91
N ARG A 113 10.88 -11.99 7.97
CA ARG A 113 11.30 -12.76 9.16
C ARG A 113 11.46 -11.88 10.38
N SER A 114 12.13 -10.73 10.26
CA SER A 114 12.29 -9.77 11.37
C SER A 114 10.97 -9.20 11.85
N ILE A 115 10.01 -8.94 10.95
CA ILE A 115 8.67 -8.49 11.32
C ILE A 115 7.96 -9.57 12.15
N ILE A 116 8.02 -10.83 11.71
CA ILE A 116 7.40 -11.95 12.42
C ILE A 116 8.08 -12.17 13.78
N ALA A 117 9.41 -12.19 13.83
CA ALA A 117 10.16 -12.33 15.07
C ALA A 117 9.82 -11.22 16.07
N GLN A 118 9.76 -9.96 15.61
CA GLN A 118 9.35 -8.82 16.44
C GLN A 118 7.93 -8.99 17.02
N LYS A 119 7.01 -9.59 16.27
CA LYS A 119 5.64 -9.86 16.73
C LYS A 119 5.55 -11.04 17.70
N LEU A 120 6.38 -12.05 17.53
CA LEU A 120 6.46 -13.20 18.43
C LEU A 120 7.34 -12.93 19.67
N GLY A 121 8.06 -11.81 19.72
CA GLY A 121 9.01 -11.52 20.78
C GLY A 121 10.28 -12.38 20.71
N VAL A 122 10.60 -12.91 19.53
CA VAL A 122 11.81 -13.71 19.31
C VAL A 122 13.04 -12.79 19.23
N PRO A 123 14.10 -13.05 20.01
CA PRO A 123 15.35 -12.30 19.92
C PRO A 123 15.97 -12.33 18.52
N ALA A 124 16.61 -11.24 18.10
CA ALA A 124 17.15 -11.10 16.75
C ALA A 124 18.23 -12.16 16.41
N ASP A 125 19.02 -12.59 17.39
CA ASP A 125 20.03 -13.64 17.27
C ASP A 125 19.43 -15.05 17.07
N GLN A 126 18.13 -15.21 17.28
CA GLN A 126 17.41 -16.47 17.12
C GLN A 126 16.48 -16.49 15.89
N GLU A 127 16.33 -15.36 15.18
CA GLU A 127 15.38 -15.22 14.06
C GLU A 127 15.55 -16.28 12.96
N SER A 128 16.79 -16.56 12.59
CA SER A 128 17.12 -17.47 11.48
C SER A 128 16.89 -18.94 11.84
N SER A 129 17.09 -19.32 13.11
CA SER A 129 16.96 -20.69 13.61
C SER A 129 15.56 -20.99 14.17
N HIS A 130 14.74 -19.97 14.45
CA HIS A 130 13.42 -20.16 15.03
C HIS A 130 12.43 -20.77 14.03
N THR A 131 11.98 -21.99 14.31
CA THR A 131 11.10 -22.79 13.44
C THR A 131 9.80 -22.06 13.10
N GLU A 132 9.14 -21.45 14.08
CA GLU A 132 7.85 -20.77 13.85
C GLU A 132 8.00 -19.52 12.98
N VAL A 133 9.13 -18.80 13.07
CA VAL A 133 9.40 -17.63 12.23
C VAL A 133 9.51 -18.07 10.77
N GLY A 134 10.25 -19.15 10.51
CA GLY A 134 10.37 -19.72 9.17
C GLY A 134 9.04 -20.24 8.62
N LEU A 135 8.26 -20.96 9.44
CA LEU A 135 6.96 -21.48 9.03
C LEU A 135 5.98 -20.36 8.68
N LEU A 136 5.90 -19.32 9.51
CA LEU A 136 5.03 -18.17 9.28
C LEU A 136 5.51 -17.33 8.09
N HIS A 137 6.83 -17.17 7.89
CA HIS A 137 7.37 -16.42 6.76
C HIS A 137 6.93 -17.03 5.43
N SER A 138 7.08 -18.36 5.27
CA SER A 138 6.60 -19.06 4.09
C SER A 138 5.08 -19.00 3.96
N LYS A 139 4.32 -19.28 5.03
CA LYS A 139 2.85 -19.28 4.97
C LYS A 139 2.27 -17.92 4.63
N LEU A 140 2.81 -16.84 5.19
CA LEU A 140 2.34 -15.48 4.93
C LEU A 140 2.69 -15.05 3.50
N TYR A 141 3.83 -15.48 2.96
CA TYR A 141 4.11 -15.28 1.56
C TYR A 141 3.08 -15.99 0.68
N ASP A 142 2.90 -17.29 0.89
CA ASP A 142 2.05 -18.16 0.07
C ASP A 142 0.57 -17.75 0.09
N SER A 143 0.06 -17.32 1.24
CA SER A 143 -1.38 -17.06 1.43
C SER A 143 -1.79 -15.60 1.27
N PHE A 144 -0.83 -14.68 1.18
CA PHE A 144 -1.12 -13.24 1.16
C PHE A 144 -0.21 -12.44 0.22
N VAL A 145 1.10 -12.46 0.45
CA VAL A 145 2.02 -11.55 -0.29
C VAL A 145 2.11 -11.91 -1.76
N GLU A 146 2.16 -13.21 -2.11
CA GLU A 146 2.26 -13.65 -3.51
C GLU A 146 1.08 -13.19 -4.37
N ALA A 147 -0.13 -13.14 -3.81
CA ALA A 147 -1.30 -12.66 -4.55
C ALA A 147 -1.19 -11.16 -4.89
N LEU A 148 -0.58 -10.37 -4.00
CA LEU A 148 -0.33 -8.96 -4.24
C LEU A 148 0.80 -8.77 -5.25
N ASP A 149 1.89 -9.53 -5.13
CA ASP A 149 2.98 -9.57 -6.11
C ASP A 149 2.43 -9.85 -7.52
N ALA A 150 1.56 -10.86 -7.64
CA ALA A 150 0.92 -11.22 -8.90
C ALA A 150 0.05 -10.09 -9.46
N HIS A 151 -0.79 -9.48 -8.61
CA HIS A 151 -1.66 -8.38 -9.01
C HIS A 151 -0.86 -7.18 -9.52
N ASP A 152 0.18 -6.79 -8.80
CA ASP A 152 1.00 -5.63 -9.12
C ASP A 152 1.85 -5.84 -10.40
N ASN A 153 2.29 -7.08 -10.63
CA ASN A 153 2.92 -7.48 -11.89
C ASN A 153 1.91 -7.73 -13.04
N GLY A 154 0.62 -7.44 -12.85
CA GLY A 154 -0.42 -7.54 -13.88
C GLY A 154 -0.81 -8.96 -14.26
N ILE A 155 -0.59 -9.94 -13.38
CA ILE A 155 -1.01 -11.33 -13.58
C ILE A 155 -2.51 -11.41 -13.27
N SER A 156 -3.30 -11.79 -14.29
CA SER A 156 -4.74 -11.94 -14.13
C SER A 156 -5.08 -13.15 -13.27
N VAL A 157 -6.04 -12.98 -12.35
CA VAL A 157 -6.58 -14.04 -11.49
C VAL A 157 -7.32 -15.11 -12.31
N TYR A 158 -7.91 -14.71 -13.43
CA TYR A 158 -8.64 -15.59 -14.35
C TYR A 158 -7.98 -15.61 -15.72
N ASP A 159 -8.15 -16.70 -16.45
CA ASP A 159 -7.75 -16.76 -17.86
C ASP A 159 -8.57 -15.73 -18.67
N PRO A 160 -7.93 -14.70 -19.26
CA PRO A 160 -8.62 -13.69 -20.04
C PRO A 160 -9.39 -14.27 -21.22
N ALA A 161 -8.88 -15.34 -21.84
CA ALA A 161 -9.54 -16.00 -22.96
C ALA A 161 -10.83 -16.70 -22.51
N ALA A 162 -10.79 -17.36 -21.35
CA ALA A 162 -11.98 -17.99 -20.77
C ALA A 162 -13.05 -16.96 -20.36
N ILE A 163 -12.64 -15.83 -19.77
CA ILE A 163 -13.55 -14.72 -19.43
C ILE A 163 -14.22 -14.16 -20.69
N SER A 164 -13.44 -13.93 -21.75
CA SER A 164 -13.97 -13.48 -23.04
C SER A 164 -14.91 -14.50 -23.68
N ALA A 165 -14.57 -15.79 -23.65
CA ALA A 165 -15.39 -16.86 -24.21
C ALA A 165 -16.72 -17.02 -23.45
N ALA A 166 -16.73 -16.72 -22.16
CA ALA A 166 -17.95 -16.72 -21.33
C ALA A 166 -18.84 -15.47 -21.54
N GLY A 167 -18.42 -14.50 -22.36
CA GLY A 167 -19.17 -13.26 -22.60
C GLY A 167 -19.27 -12.38 -21.35
N ILE A 168 -18.30 -12.47 -20.43
CA ILE A 168 -18.30 -11.69 -19.19
C ILE A 168 -17.61 -10.35 -19.46
N ASP A 169 -18.42 -9.28 -19.48
CA ASP A 169 -17.90 -7.93 -19.67
C ASP A 169 -17.36 -7.32 -18.38
N LYS A 170 -16.28 -6.56 -18.55
CA LYS A 170 -15.67 -5.79 -17.47
C LYS A 170 -16.56 -4.59 -17.11
N ARG A 171 -16.97 -4.50 -15.85
CA ARG A 171 -17.87 -3.43 -15.37
C ARG A 171 -17.18 -2.14 -14.95
N TYR A 172 -15.88 -2.18 -14.65
CA TYR A 172 -15.12 -1.05 -14.11
C TYR A 172 -13.76 -0.91 -14.80
N SER A 173 -13.21 0.31 -14.91
CA SER A 173 -11.84 0.53 -15.41
C SER A 173 -10.79 0.11 -14.36
N GLU A 174 -9.58 -0.30 -14.78
CA GLU A 174 -8.46 -0.62 -13.84
C GLU A 174 -7.90 0.62 -13.10
N GLY A 175 -8.46 1.82 -13.26
CA GLY A 175 -7.92 3.05 -12.67
C GLY A 175 -6.58 3.52 -13.27
N VAL A 176 -5.95 2.73 -14.14
CA VAL A 176 -4.75 3.13 -14.88
C VAL A 176 -5.14 4.06 -16.02
N HIS A 177 -5.13 5.37 -15.77
CA HIS A 177 -5.18 6.34 -16.87
C HIS A 177 -3.86 6.28 -17.66
N PRO A 178 -3.88 6.06 -18.98
CA PRO A 178 -2.69 6.24 -19.81
C PRO A 178 -2.18 7.67 -19.60
N ARG A 179 -0.85 7.86 -19.52
CA ARG A 179 -0.24 9.20 -19.49
C ARG A 179 -0.69 9.99 -20.72
N ARG A 180 -1.80 10.73 -20.62
CA ARG A 180 -2.09 11.84 -21.53
C ARG A 180 -1.20 12.99 -21.08
N HIS A 181 -0.27 13.37 -21.94
CA HIS A 181 0.51 14.59 -21.78
C HIS A 181 -0.41 15.78 -21.50
N GLY A 182 -0.10 16.52 -20.43
CA GLY A 182 -0.53 17.91 -20.24
C GLY A 182 -1.99 18.13 -19.84
N ARG A 183 -2.32 17.91 -18.57
CA ARG A 183 -3.17 18.81 -17.75
C ARG A 183 -3.15 18.36 -16.29
N PRO A 184 -2.92 19.25 -15.31
CA PRO A 184 -3.06 18.88 -13.90
C PRO A 184 -4.54 18.67 -13.58
N LEU A 185 -4.93 17.45 -13.22
CA LEU A 185 -6.16 17.18 -12.50
C LEU A 185 -5.90 17.50 -11.02
N GLN A 186 -6.24 18.71 -10.60
CA GLN A 186 -6.42 18.99 -9.17
C GLN A 186 -7.67 18.24 -8.69
N PRO A 187 -7.60 17.44 -7.62
CA PRO A 187 -8.80 16.97 -6.94
C PRO A 187 -9.46 18.18 -6.29
N GLN A 188 -10.58 18.66 -6.83
CA GLN A 188 -11.45 19.59 -6.09
C GLN A 188 -12.19 18.81 -5.01
N LEU A 189 -11.48 18.45 -3.94
CA LEU A 189 -12.06 17.86 -2.73
C LEU A 189 -12.61 18.94 -1.77
N GLU A 190 -12.79 20.17 -2.24
CA GLU A 190 -13.47 21.22 -1.47
C GLU A 190 -14.38 22.05 -2.39
N ARG A 191 -15.58 21.54 -2.64
CA ARG A 191 -16.72 22.40 -2.93
C ARG A 191 -17.80 22.12 -1.88
N PRO A 192 -18.16 23.08 -1.03
CA PRO A 192 -19.33 22.94 -0.19
C PRO A 192 -20.56 22.76 -1.09
N CYS A 193 -21.39 21.78 -0.74
CA CYS A 193 -22.69 21.54 -1.35
C CYS A 193 -23.49 22.87 -1.40
N PRO A 194 -24.08 23.28 -2.53
CA PRO A 194 -24.87 24.50 -2.56
C PRO A 194 -26.10 24.31 -1.67
N LEU A 195 -26.09 24.99 -0.53
CA LEU A 195 -27.24 25.11 0.35
C LEU A 195 -28.38 25.72 -0.46
N GLY A 196 -29.44 24.93 -0.67
CA GLY A 196 -30.71 25.42 -1.23
C GLY A 196 -31.23 26.62 -0.41
N PRO A 197 -32.00 27.53 -1.02
CA PRO A 197 -32.36 28.79 -0.39
C PRO A 197 -33.20 28.56 0.88
N ARG A 198 -32.63 28.98 2.02
CA ARG A 198 -33.36 29.09 3.29
C ARG A 198 -34.44 30.16 3.13
N ARG A 199 -35.71 29.75 3.12
CA ARG A 199 -36.85 30.66 3.29
C ARG A 199 -36.89 31.13 4.74
N GLY A 200 -36.51 32.39 4.98
CA GLY A 200 -36.73 33.08 6.25
C GLY A 200 -38.20 33.47 6.46
N PRO A 201 -38.65 33.69 7.72
CA PRO A 201 -40.04 33.98 8.01
C PRO A 201 -40.33 35.48 7.86
N GLY A 202 -41.15 35.85 6.87
CA GLY A 202 -41.62 37.22 6.66
C GLY A 202 -43.13 37.34 6.90
N ARG A 203 -43.51 37.98 8.01
CA ARG A 203 -44.89 38.35 8.38
C ARG A 203 -45.51 39.37 7.40
N ARG A 204 -46.81 39.23 7.14
CA ARG A 204 -47.89 40.24 6.94
C ARG A 204 -49.13 39.44 6.48
N GLY A 205 -50.21 39.28 7.23
CA GLY A 205 -51.08 40.33 7.77
C GLY A 205 -52.31 40.46 6.88
N ARG A 206 -53.41 39.75 7.18
CA ARG A 206 -54.78 40.10 6.78
C ARG A 206 -55.78 39.48 7.75
N ALA A 207 -56.72 40.31 8.21
CA ALA A 207 -57.62 40.05 9.30
C ALA A 207 -59.02 39.61 8.83
N LEU A 208 -59.62 38.70 9.63
CA LEU A 208 -61.05 38.57 10.00
C LEU A 208 -62.08 38.19 8.90
N PRO A 209 -63.26 37.59 9.25
CA PRO A 209 -63.93 37.68 10.54
C PRO A 209 -64.44 36.39 11.21
N ARG A 210 -64.69 36.59 12.51
CA ARG A 210 -65.38 35.75 13.50
C ARG A 210 -66.64 35.05 12.98
N ARG A 211 -66.82 33.78 13.33
CA ARG A 211 -68.14 33.17 13.53
C ARG A 211 -68.17 32.28 14.80
N GLN A 212 -68.94 32.79 15.75
CA GLN A 212 -69.73 32.22 16.84
C GLN A 212 -69.55 30.72 17.19
N ARG A 213 -69.25 30.48 18.47
CA ARG A 213 -69.59 29.24 19.19
C ARG A 213 -71.09 29.20 19.51
N PRO A 214 -71.70 28.01 19.56
CA PRO A 214 -72.77 27.77 20.51
C PRO A 214 -72.30 26.83 21.62
N HIS A 215 -72.69 27.22 22.84
CA HIS A 215 -72.85 26.37 24.01
C HIS A 215 -73.76 25.17 23.72
N ARG A 216 -73.50 24.00 24.33
CA ARG A 216 -74.32 23.39 25.41
C ARG A 216 -73.97 21.90 25.63
N ARG A 217 -73.88 21.55 26.93
CA ARG A 217 -74.41 20.37 27.68
C ARG A 217 -74.09 18.98 27.08
N GLY A 218 -73.44 18.05 27.78
CA GLY A 218 -73.61 17.64 29.17
C GLY A 218 -74.40 16.33 29.20
N VAL A 219 -73.69 15.20 29.36
CA VAL A 219 -73.97 14.00 30.19
C VAL A 219 -72.61 13.37 30.42
#